data_AF-A0A0C3DLQ8-F1
#
_entry.id   AF-A0A0C3DLQ8-F1
#
_cell.length_a   1.000
_cell.length_b   1.000
_cell.length_c   1.000
_cell.angle_alpha   90.00
_cell.angle_beta   90.00
_cell.angle_gamma   90.00
#
_symmetry.space_group_name_H-M   'P 1'
#
loop_
_entity.id
_entity.type
_entity.pdbx_description
1 polymer ?
#
loop_
_entity_poly.entity_id
_entity_poly.type
_entity_poly.pdbx_seq_one_letter_code
_entity_poly.pdbx_strand_id
1 'polypeptide(L)'
;MSAPLKTNTPAPSTGKRDWARVTTDELKSSSDDEPEVYDTKVGERKRRRQVKEAKEKEVRECQQREEAERRAREEVARLEREAAAVRRQEEADRRVREERRAKEERERQEKEAAVHWEAAIKKATEMAEKRAQGDTEEKQAEAAKKVRVAKETVRQREEAEASKQKSVATKKQAREENMVARPSGMPGPGLHCVRCARTGAKCKWDLENKRQHACMQCARHKEKCEWPEVVGSVSRSGSGDMKGKGKAVATSPRADKKKKRIKKSATKVVEIIAKPSDASRSRSSHALLQCMDHLILAVENLTEAQWYMASACAASGMVVGTLVDECNFLGFKGVGPGEEDEEEEMDTEAVEQEVAELRKEILEPRPSDDEM
;
A
#
# COMPACT_ATOMS: atom_id res chain seq x y z
N MET A 1 19.99 -39.46 -17.86
CA MET A 1 19.60 -40.74 -18.48
C MET A 1 20.84 -41.34 -19.12
N SER A 2 21.60 -42.13 -18.38
CA SER A 2 22.85 -42.74 -18.86
C SER A 2 22.64 -44.23 -19.09
N ALA A 3 22.98 -44.72 -20.28
CA ALA A 3 22.78 -46.10 -20.69
C ALA A 3 23.68 -47.08 -19.90
N PRO A 4 23.21 -48.30 -19.59
CA PRO A 4 24.03 -49.30 -18.91
C PRO A 4 25.05 -49.92 -19.86
N LEU A 5 26.33 -49.81 -19.49
CA LEU A 5 27.46 -50.47 -20.15
C LEU A 5 27.29 -52.00 -20.01
N LYS A 6 27.09 -52.70 -21.13
CA LYS A 6 27.12 -54.17 -21.21
C LYS A 6 28.57 -54.65 -21.20
N THR A 7 29.08 -55.07 -20.05
CA THR A 7 30.34 -55.81 -19.93
C THR A 7 30.12 -57.27 -20.28
N ASN A 8 30.54 -57.67 -21.49
CA ASN A 8 30.62 -59.06 -21.91
C ASN A 8 31.83 -59.72 -21.21
N THR A 9 31.59 -60.49 -20.16
CA THR A 9 32.61 -61.36 -19.54
C THR A 9 32.70 -62.65 -20.37
N PRO A 10 33.83 -62.95 -21.03
CA PRO A 10 33.98 -64.21 -21.75
C PRO A 10 34.18 -65.37 -20.76
N ALA A 11 33.44 -66.45 -20.98
CA ALA A 11 33.51 -67.66 -20.19
C ALA A 11 34.90 -68.34 -20.31
N PRO A 12 35.49 -68.84 -19.22
CA PRO A 12 36.73 -69.59 -19.28
C PRO A 12 36.48 -70.94 -19.98
N SER A 13 37.10 -71.11 -21.14
CA SER A 13 37.21 -72.38 -21.86
C SER A 13 37.93 -73.41 -20.97
N THR A 14 37.16 -74.34 -20.42
CA THR A 14 37.65 -75.54 -19.72
C THR A 14 38.28 -76.50 -20.73
N GLY A 15 39.52 -76.23 -21.11
CA GLY A 15 40.35 -77.16 -21.86
C GLY A 15 40.64 -78.41 -21.02
N LYS A 16 39.87 -79.47 -21.24
CA LYS A 16 40.18 -80.82 -20.76
C LYS A 16 41.51 -81.26 -21.38
N ARG A 17 42.58 -81.25 -20.59
CA ARG A 17 43.79 -82.03 -20.89
C ARG A 17 43.66 -83.37 -20.19
N ASP A 18 43.35 -84.40 -20.98
CA ASP A 18 43.46 -85.79 -20.60
C ASP A 18 44.93 -86.13 -20.33
N TRP A 19 45.30 -86.26 -19.07
CA TRP A 19 46.60 -86.82 -18.63
C TRP A 19 46.53 -88.34 -18.42
N ALA A 20 45.65 -89.02 -19.15
CA ALA A 20 45.56 -90.46 -19.17
C ALA A 20 46.48 -91.02 -20.27
N ARG A 21 47.76 -91.16 -19.96
CA ARG A 21 48.69 -92.21 -20.44
C ARG A 21 50.14 -91.73 -20.31
N VAL A 22 51.02 -92.72 -20.20
CA VAL A 22 52.49 -92.63 -20.27
C VAL A 22 53.13 -92.39 -18.91
N THR A 23 53.23 -93.46 -18.12
CA THR A 23 54.51 -94.18 -17.90
C THR A 23 54.23 -95.38 -16.98
N THR A 24 53.78 -96.48 -17.57
CA THR A 24 53.94 -97.82 -17.00
C THR A 24 55.02 -98.49 -17.82
N ASP A 25 56.29 -98.24 -17.49
CA ASP A 25 57.34 -99.21 -17.76
C ASP A 25 58.60 -98.88 -16.97
N GLU A 26 59.25 -99.96 -16.51
CA GLU A 26 60.57 -100.01 -15.87
C GLU A 26 60.65 -99.25 -14.53
N LEU A 27 60.76 -99.92 -13.38
CA LEU A 27 61.93 -100.71 -13.02
C LEU A 27 61.56 -101.71 -11.91
N LYS A 28 61.64 -103.00 -12.23
CA LYS A 28 61.92 -104.05 -11.27
C LYS A 28 63.43 -104.01 -11.01
N SER A 29 63.84 -103.48 -9.86
CA SER A 29 65.16 -103.76 -9.29
C SER A 29 65.00 -103.89 -7.79
N SER A 30 65.03 -105.16 -7.35
CA SER A 30 65.14 -105.56 -5.97
C SER A 30 66.55 -105.23 -5.48
N SER A 31 66.67 -104.24 -4.61
CA SER A 31 67.81 -104.08 -3.72
C SER A 31 67.31 -104.34 -2.31
N ASP A 32 67.56 -105.55 -1.80
CA ASP A 32 67.39 -105.95 -0.40
C ASP A 32 68.60 -105.45 0.40
N ASP A 33 68.70 -104.14 0.55
CA ASP A 33 69.52 -103.47 1.54
C ASP A 33 68.76 -102.20 1.98
N GLU A 34 68.92 -101.80 3.24
CA GLU A 34 68.53 -100.51 3.83
C GLU A 34 67.14 -100.38 4.52
N PRO A 35 66.94 -101.03 5.68
CA PRO A 35 65.98 -100.52 6.68
C PRO A 35 66.30 -99.06 7.11
N GLU A 36 67.56 -98.63 7.01
CA GLU A 36 68.05 -97.29 7.41
C GLU A 36 67.58 -96.15 6.48
N VAL A 37 67.37 -96.44 5.18
CA VAL A 37 66.87 -95.44 4.21
C VAL A 37 65.36 -95.21 4.34
N TYR A 38 64.62 -96.17 4.87
CA TYR A 38 63.19 -96.00 5.16
C TYR A 38 62.96 -95.00 6.30
N ASP A 39 63.70 -95.13 7.41
CA ASP A 39 63.57 -94.25 8.58
C ASP A 39 63.95 -92.79 8.25
N THR A 40 64.98 -92.61 7.43
CA THR A 40 65.39 -91.28 6.95
C THR A 40 64.30 -90.61 6.10
N LYS A 41 63.65 -91.36 5.20
CA LYS A 41 62.55 -90.87 4.35
C LYS A 41 61.27 -90.58 5.14
N VAL A 42 60.95 -91.39 6.15
CA VAL A 42 59.80 -91.15 7.04
C VAL A 42 60.03 -89.89 7.89
N GLY A 43 61.25 -89.70 8.42
CA GLY A 43 61.63 -88.48 9.14
C GLY A 43 61.54 -87.22 8.28
N GLU A 44 61.96 -87.27 7.02
CA GLU A 44 61.84 -86.15 6.09
C GLU A 44 60.38 -85.82 5.75
N ARG A 45 59.53 -86.83 5.48
CA ARG A 45 58.09 -86.62 5.27
C ARG A 45 57.42 -85.99 6.48
N LYS A 46 57.78 -86.41 7.70
CA LYS A 46 57.29 -85.83 8.95
C LYS A 46 57.70 -84.36 9.08
N ARG A 47 58.97 -84.03 8.80
CA ARG A 47 59.47 -82.65 8.78
C ARG A 47 58.74 -81.79 7.74
N ARG A 48 58.58 -82.29 6.50
CA ARG A 48 57.83 -81.59 5.43
C ARG A 48 56.37 -81.34 5.83
N ARG A 49 55.72 -82.30 6.48
CA ARG A 49 54.35 -82.14 6.99
C ARG A 49 54.26 -81.06 8.06
N GLN A 50 55.16 -81.07 9.04
CA GLN A 50 55.21 -80.04 10.09
C GLN A 50 55.44 -78.64 9.52
N VAL A 51 56.36 -78.49 8.56
CA VAL A 51 56.59 -77.22 7.87
C VAL A 51 55.34 -76.76 7.10
N LYS A 52 54.62 -77.68 6.45
CA LYS A 52 53.37 -77.35 5.75
C LYS A 52 52.28 -76.89 6.71
N GLU A 53 52.08 -77.60 7.82
CA GLU A 53 51.11 -77.24 8.86
C GLU A 53 51.44 -75.89 9.51
N ALA A 54 52.73 -75.63 9.78
CA ALA A 54 53.18 -74.33 10.30
C ALA A 54 52.91 -73.18 9.32
N LYS A 55 53.21 -73.36 8.02
CA LYS A 55 52.93 -72.35 6.99
C LYS A 55 51.43 -72.11 6.82
N GLU A 56 50.61 -73.15 6.84
CA GLU A 56 49.16 -73.03 6.75
C GLU A 56 48.57 -72.28 7.96
N LYS A 57 49.11 -72.54 9.16
CA LYS A 57 48.75 -71.81 10.37
C LYS A 57 49.14 -70.33 10.28
N GLU A 58 50.34 -70.02 9.82
CA GLU A 58 50.81 -68.64 9.62
C GLU A 58 49.92 -67.89 8.62
N VAL A 59 49.56 -68.52 7.48
CA VAL A 59 48.65 -67.91 6.50
C VAL A 59 47.28 -67.61 7.11
N ARG A 60 46.73 -68.51 7.93
CA ARG A 60 45.45 -68.27 8.62
C ARG A 60 45.54 -67.13 9.63
N GLU A 61 46.62 -67.06 10.41
CA GLU A 61 46.84 -65.97 11.38
C GLU A 61 47.03 -64.62 10.67
N CYS A 62 47.79 -64.58 9.57
CA CYS A 62 47.92 -63.39 8.72
C CYS A 62 46.56 -62.96 8.17
N GLN A 63 45.75 -63.88 7.67
CA GLN A 63 44.42 -63.59 7.14
C GLN A 63 43.48 -63.03 8.23
N GLN A 64 43.50 -63.61 9.43
CA GLN A 64 42.72 -63.11 10.57
C GLN A 64 43.17 -61.71 10.99
N ARG A 65 44.48 -61.44 11.00
CA ARG A 65 45.02 -60.11 11.30
C ARG A 65 44.57 -59.08 10.26
N GLU A 66 44.65 -59.40 8.98
CA GLU A 66 44.23 -58.50 7.90
C GLU A 66 42.71 -58.22 7.96
N GLU A 67 41.90 -59.23 8.28
CA GLU A 67 40.46 -59.04 8.47
C GLU A 67 40.15 -58.18 9.70
N ALA A 68 40.85 -58.38 10.82
CA ALA A 68 40.71 -57.53 12.00
C ALA A 68 41.10 -56.08 11.71
N GLU A 69 42.20 -55.87 10.97
CA GLU A 69 42.64 -54.53 10.57
C GLU A 69 41.64 -53.86 9.62
N ARG A 70 41.09 -54.60 8.63
CA ARG A 70 40.05 -54.09 7.75
C ARG A 70 38.80 -53.67 8.54
N ARG A 71 38.35 -54.50 9.49
CA ARG A 71 37.20 -54.17 10.36
C ARG A 71 37.48 -52.91 11.19
N ALA A 72 38.68 -52.76 11.75
CA ALA A 72 39.06 -51.56 12.49
C ALA A 72 39.05 -50.31 11.60
N ARG A 73 39.57 -50.39 10.37
CA ARG A 73 39.53 -49.27 9.41
C ARG A 73 38.10 -48.91 9.01
N GLU A 74 37.24 -49.89 8.78
CA GLU A 74 35.82 -49.68 8.46
C GLU A 74 35.07 -49.03 9.63
N GLU A 75 35.37 -49.41 10.86
CA GLU A 75 34.79 -48.82 12.06
C GLU A 75 35.22 -47.36 12.24
N VAL A 76 36.51 -47.04 12.07
CA VAL A 76 37.00 -45.66 12.08
C VAL A 76 36.31 -44.83 11.00
N ALA A 77 36.22 -45.35 9.77
CA ALA A 77 35.53 -44.66 8.68
C ALA A 77 34.02 -44.50 8.91
N ARG A 78 33.38 -45.38 9.70
CA ARG A 78 31.99 -45.22 10.14
C ARG A 78 31.88 -44.07 11.15
N LEU A 79 32.72 -44.08 12.18
CA LEU A 79 32.73 -43.04 13.21
C LEU A 79 33.05 -41.65 12.64
N GLU A 80 33.95 -41.55 11.66
CA GLU A 80 34.23 -40.28 10.97
C GLU A 80 33.02 -39.75 10.21
N ARG A 81 32.25 -40.63 9.55
CA ARG A 81 31.01 -40.24 8.86
C ARG A 81 29.93 -39.80 9.83
N GLU A 82 29.77 -40.51 10.94
CA GLU A 82 28.84 -40.14 12.02
C GLU A 82 29.23 -38.79 12.64
N ALA A 83 30.50 -38.58 12.98
CA ALA A 83 30.99 -37.30 13.49
C ALA A 83 30.80 -36.16 12.48
N ALA A 84 31.01 -36.42 11.19
CA ALA A 84 30.75 -35.43 10.14
C ALA A 84 29.24 -35.11 10.02
N ALA A 85 28.36 -36.08 10.20
CA ALA A 85 26.91 -35.85 10.20
C ALA A 85 26.47 -35.01 11.41
N VAL A 86 26.98 -35.32 12.60
CA VAL A 86 26.70 -34.55 13.83
C VAL A 86 27.16 -33.10 13.67
N ARG A 87 28.38 -32.85 13.15
CA ARG A 87 28.85 -31.48 12.89
C ARG A 87 27.96 -30.70 11.93
N ARG A 88 27.48 -31.33 10.85
CA ARG A 88 26.55 -30.68 9.91
C ARG A 88 25.21 -30.35 10.58
N GLN A 89 24.72 -31.23 11.44
CA GLN A 89 23.49 -31.00 12.19
C GLN A 89 23.65 -29.85 13.19
N GLU A 90 24.75 -29.82 13.95
CA GLU A 90 25.05 -28.72 14.88
C GLU A 90 25.17 -27.37 14.17
N GLU A 91 25.78 -27.35 12.98
CA GLU A 91 25.86 -26.13 12.16
C GLU A 91 24.48 -25.69 11.66
N ALA A 92 23.63 -26.62 11.20
CA ALA A 92 22.27 -26.32 10.80
C ALA A 92 21.45 -25.75 11.97
N ASP A 93 21.53 -26.38 13.15
CA ASP A 93 20.88 -25.90 14.36
C ASP A 93 21.39 -24.51 14.78
N ARG A 94 22.70 -24.25 14.64
CA ARG A 94 23.29 -22.93 14.89
C ARG A 94 22.71 -21.89 13.95
N ARG A 95 22.63 -22.18 12.64
CA ARG A 95 22.04 -21.27 11.64
C ARG A 95 20.58 -20.96 11.96
N VAL A 96 19.77 -21.97 12.31
CA VAL A 96 18.36 -21.77 12.70
C VAL A 96 18.23 -20.88 13.95
N ARG A 97 19.12 -21.04 14.94
CA ARG A 97 19.13 -20.16 16.12
C ARG A 97 19.53 -18.73 15.78
N GLU A 98 20.51 -18.54 14.91
CA GLU A 98 20.94 -17.21 14.44
C GLU A 98 19.83 -16.51 13.66
N GLU A 99 19.16 -17.23 12.75
CA GLU A 99 18.02 -16.72 11.99
C GLU A 99 16.85 -16.32 12.90
N ARG A 100 16.55 -17.15 13.92
CA ARG A 100 15.54 -16.81 14.93
C ARG A 100 15.88 -15.52 15.67
N ARG A 101 17.14 -15.34 16.08
CA ARG A 101 17.59 -14.12 16.76
C ARG A 101 17.49 -12.90 15.85
N ALA A 102 17.91 -13.03 14.59
CA ALA A 102 17.80 -11.96 13.60
C ALA A 102 16.33 -11.57 13.35
N LYS A 103 15.41 -12.53 13.33
CA LYS A 103 13.96 -12.27 13.21
C LYS A 103 13.41 -11.52 14.43
N GLU A 104 13.77 -11.95 15.63
CA GLU A 104 13.36 -11.29 16.88
C GLU A 104 13.91 -9.86 16.98
N GLU A 105 15.15 -9.62 16.56
CA GLU A 105 15.75 -8.29 16.51
C GLU A 105 15.02 -7.37 15.51
N ARG A 106 14.68 -7.88 14.33
CA ARG A 106 13.87 -7.13 13.35
C ARG A 106 12.50 -6.77 13.90
N GLU A 107 11.80 -7.72 14.53
CA GLU A 107 10.50 -7.47 15.15
C GLU A 107 10.62 -6.40 16.26
N ARG A 108 11.71 -6.42 17.03
CA ARG A 108 11.99 -5.39 18.03
C ARG A 108 12.19 -4.02 17.40
N GLN A 109 12.98 -3.93 16.33
CA GLN A 109 13.21 -2.68 15.60
C GLN A 109 11.92 -2.14 14.99
N GLU A 110 11.06 -3.00 14.43
CA GLU A 110 9.75 -2.62 13.89
C GLU A 110 8.83 -2.07 15.00
N LYS A 111 8.79 -2.71 16.18
CA LYS A 111 8.04 -2.21 17.34
C LYS A 111 8.56 -0.87 17.82
N GLU A 112 9.87 -0.70 17.90
CA GLU A 112 10.49 0.58 18.28
C GLU A 112 10.17 1.68 17.25
N ALA A 113 10.23 1.37 15.95
CA ALA A 113 9.85 2.29 14.88
C ALA A 113 8.36 2.67 14.95
N ALA A 114 7.47 1.72 15.25
CA ALA A 114 6.05 1.97 15.43
C ALA A 114 5.78 2.93 16.61
N VAL A 115 6.42 2.69 17.76
CA VAL A 115 6.32 3.58 18.94
C VAL A 115 6.84 4.99 18.61
N HIS A 116 7.94 5.10 17.85
CA HIS A 116 8.45 6.40 17.40
C HIS A 116 7.47 7.13 16.46
N TRP A 117 6.83 6.41 15.54
CA TRP A 117 5.81 6.97 14.65
C TRP A 117 4.58 7.44 15.43
N GLU A 118 4.08 6.64 16.38
CA GLU A 118 2.96 7.04 17.24
C GLU A 118 3.29 8.29 18.05
N ALA A 119 4.49 8.38 18.61
CA ALA A 119 4.95 9.56 19.34
C ALA A 119 5.03 10.80 18.43
N ALA A 120 5.47 10.64 17.17
CA ALA A 120 5.52 11.71 16.19
C ALA A 120 4.12 12.21 15.81
N ILE A 121 3.18 11.29 15.58
CA ILE A 121 1.77 11.62 15.30
C ILE A 121 1.16 12.37 16.48
N LYS A 122 1.33 11.86 17.70
CA LYS A 122 0.82 12.51 18.92
C LYS A 122 1.39 13.92 19.10
N LYS A 123 2.67 14.13 18.82
CA LYS A 123 3.29 15.46 18.87
C LYS A 123 2.73 16.38 17.79
N ALA A 124 2.50 15.87 16.58
CA ALA A 124 1.92 16.64 15.49
C ALA A 124 0.47 17.07 15.80
N THR A 125 -0.34 16.17 16.38
CA THR A 125 -1.72 16.50 16.79
C THR A 125 -1.74 17.52 17.93
N GLU A 126 -0.89 17.38 18.95
CA GLU A 126 -0.77 18.37 20.03
C GLU A 126 -0.36 19.75 19.49
N MET A 127 0.57 19.81 18.54
CA MET A 127 0.96 21.08 17.90
C MET A 127 -0.18 21.68 17.06
N ALA A 128 -0.95 20.85 16.36
CA ALA A 128 -2.11 21.31 15.59
C ALA A 128 -3.22 21.86 16.51
N GLU A 129 -3.49 21.19 17.63
CA GLU A 129 -4.45 21.63 18.64
C GLU A 129 -4.04 22.98 19.25
N LYS A 130 -2.76 23.14 19.62
CA LYS A 130 -2.24 24.43 20.13
C LYS A 130 -2.37 25.57 19.12
N ARG A 131 -2.18 25.30 17.82
CA ARG A 131 -2.39 26.30 16.76
C ARG A 131 -3.87 26.66 16.63
N ALA A 132 -4.75 25.66 16.61
CA ALA A 132 -6.20 25.89 16.55
C ALA A 132 -6.69 26.71 17.76
N GLN A 133 -6.18 26.42 18.97
CA GLN A 133 -6.49 27.21 20.16
C GLN A 133 -6.03 28.66 19.99
N GLY A 134 -4.78 28.88 19.57
CA GLY A 134 -4.23 30.21 19.31
C GLY A 134 -5.08 31.02 18.31
N ASP A 135 -5.50 30.40 17.21
CA ASP A 135 -6.35 31.04 16.20
C ASP A 135 -7.73 31.43 16.76
N THR A 136 -8.30 30.60 17.65
CA THR A 136 -9.58 30.92 18.30
C THR A 136 -9.45 32.05 19.32
N GLU A 137 -8.38 32.07 20.11
CA GLU A 137 -8.09 33.15 21.07
C GLU A 137 -7.84 34.47 20.33
N GLU A 138 -7.11 34.44 19.21
CA GLU A 138 -6.88 35.62 18.36
C GLU A 138 -8.19 36.16 17.78
N LYS A 139 -9.05 35.29 17.22
CA LYS A 139 -10.37 35.69 16.70
C LYS A 139 -11.26 36.28 17.80
N GLN A 140 -11.25 35.71 18.99
CA GLN A 140 -11.99 36.25 20.14
C GLN A 140 -11.46 37.62 20.56
N ALA A 141 -10.14 37.81 20.59
CA ALA A 141 -9.51 39.09 20.90
C ALA A 141 -9.85 40.15 19.84
N GLU A 142 -9.85 39.79 18.56
CA GLU A 142 -10.24 40.67 17.46
C GLU A 142 -11.72 41.06 17.55
N ALA A 143 -12.61 40.10 17.80
CA ALA A 143 -14.04 40.37 18.00
C ALA A 143 -14.28 41.29 19.21
N ALA A 144 -13.58 41.07 20.32
CA ALA A 144 -13.65 41.93 21.50
C ALA A 144 -13.18 43.37 21.21
N LYS A 145 -12.11 43.54 20.42
CA LYS A 145 -11.64 44.86 19.94
C LYS A 145 -12.72 45.54 19.09
N LYS A 146 -13.34 44.82 18.14
CA LYS A 146 -14.43 45.35 17.28
C LYS A 146 -15.64 45.80 18.12
N VAL A 147 -16.04 45.02 19.12
CA VAL A 147 -17.14 45.39 20.04
C VAL A 147 -16.80 46.65 20.85
N ARG A 148 -15.56 46.79 21.35
CA ARG A 148 -15.13 48.01 22.06
C ARG A 148 -15.18 49.24 21.16
N VAL A 149 -14.68 49.15 19.92
CA VAL A 149 -14.74 50.24 18.94
C VAL A 149 -16.19 50.63 18.62
N ALA A 150 -17.07 49.65 18.42
CA ALA A 150 -18.49 49.91 18.17
C ALA A 150 -19.16 50.63 19.35
N LYS A 151 -18.89 50.21 20.60
CA LYS A 151 -19.40 50.89 21.81
C LYS A 151 -18.93 52.34 21.91
N GLU A 152 -17.64 52.60 21.66
CA GLU A 152 -17.11 53.97 21.69
C GLU A 152 -17.73 54.84 20.59
N THR A 153 -17.96 54.27 19.41
CA THR A 153 -18.63 54.95 18.28
C THR A 153 -20.07 55.34 18.65
N VAL A 154 -20.81 54.45 19.33
CA VAL A 154 -22.16 54.76 19.84
C VAL A 154 -22.10 55.89 20.86
N ARG A 155 -21.15 55.85 21.81
CA ARG A 155 -20.98 56.91 22.82
C ARG A 155 -20.69 58.28 22.18
N GLN A 156 -19.78 58.33 21.20
CA GLN A 156 -19.49 59.56 20.46
C GLN A 156 -20.71 60.10 19.72
N ARG A 157 -21.55 59.23 19.16
CA ARG A 157 -22.79 59.62 18.50
C ARG A 157 -23.80 60.21 19.50
N GLU A 158 -23.98 59.58 20.66
CA GLU A 158 -24.85 60.08 21.73
C GLU A 158 -24.36 61.44 22.26
N GLU A 159 -23.06 61.61 22.47
CA GLU A 159 -22.46 62.89 22.86
C GLU A 159 -22.69 63.98 21.80
N ALA A 160 -22.54 63.65 20.51
CA ALA A 160 -22.80 64.57 19.41
C ALA A 160 -24.29 64.93 19.30
N GLU A 161 -25.21 63.98 19.51
CA GLU A 161 -26.65 64.22 19.53
C GLU A 161 -27.05 65.08 20.74
N ALA A 162 -26.48 64.84 21.92
CA ALA A 162 -26.67 65.68 23.10
C ALA A 162 -26.16 67.11 22.89
N SER A 163 -25.01 67.27 22.23
CA SER A 163 -24.46 68.58 21.84
C SER A 163 -25.39 69.31 20.86
N LYS A 164 -25.93 68.61 19.86
CA LYS A 164 -26.95 69.16 18.94
C LYS A 164 -28.18 69.64 19.71
N GLN A 165 -28.72 68.83 20.62
CA GLN A 165 -29.87 69.22 21.44
C GLN A 165 -29.59 70.48 22.29
N LYS A 166 -28.40 70.58 22.90
CA LYS A 166 -27.96 71.80 23.61
C LYS A 166 -27.97 73.01 22.69
N SER A 167 -27.37 72.92 21.50
CA SER A 167 -27.33 74.03 20.53
C SER A 167 -28.72 74.48 20.07
N VAL A 168 -29.66 73.53 19.90
CA VAL A 168 -31.05 73.83 19.54
C VAL A 168 -31.75 74.58 20.67
N ALA A 169 -31.56 74.16 21.93
CA ALA A 169 -32.11 74.85 23.10
C ALA A 169 -31.56 76.28 23.21
N THR A 170 -30.24 76.47 23.09
CA THR A 170 -29.60 77.80 23.12
C THR A 170 -30.10 78.68 21.97
N LYS A 171 -30.28 78.13 20.77
CA LYS A 171 -30.80 78.87 19.61
C LYS A 171 -32.27 79.24 19.77
N LYS A 172 -33.08 78.40 20.43
CA LYS A 172 -34.48 78.70 20.76
C LYS A 172 -34.55 79.85 21.77
N GLN A 173 -33.71 79.85 22.80
CA GLN A 173 -33.57 80.94 23.75
C GLN A 173 -33.14 82.25 23.07
N ALA A 174 -32.14 82.21 22.18
CA ALA A 174 -31.73 83.39 21.42
C ALA A 174 -32.84 83.92 20.50
N ARG A 175 -33.70 83.05 19.94
CA ARG A 175 -34.87 83.47 19.15
C ARG A 175 -35.94 84.14 20.00
N GLU A 176 -36.15 83.63 21.21
CA GLU A 176 -37.09 84.20 22.19
C GLU A 176 -36.61 85.58 22.67
N GLU A 177 -35.31 85.75 22.95
CA GLU A 177 -34.71 87.06 23.21
C GLU A 177 -34.81 88.00 22.00
N ASN A 178 -34.59 87.50 20.77
CA ASN A 178 -34.75 88.32 19.56
C ASN A 178 -36.21 88.67 19.23
N MET A 179 -37.23 88.00 19.77
CA MET A 179 -38.63 88.43 19.58
C MET A 179 -38.96 89.74 20.30
N VAL A 180 -38.16 90.14 21.30
CA VAL A 180 -38.26 91.47 21.94
C VAL A 180 -37.62 92.56 21.07
N ALA A 181 -36.76 92.21 20.12
CA ALA A 181 -36.17 93.12 19.15
C ALA A 181 -36.80 92.90 17.76
N ARG A 182 -37.92 93.60 17.49
CA ARG A 182 -38.64 93.63 16.21
C ARG A 182 -37.67 93.77 15.02
N PRO A 183 -37.47 92.72 14.20
CA PRO A 183 -36.59 92.81 13.03
C PRO A 183 -37.34 93.51 11.90
N SER A 184 -36.79 94.63 11.46
CA SER A 184 -37.13 95.25 10.17
C SER A 184 -36.78 94.26 9.05
N GLY A 185 -37.81 93.82 8.32
CA GLY A 185 -37.67 92.84 7.26
C GLY A 185 -36.75 93.32 6.14
N MET A 186 -35.88 92.42 5.68
CA MET A 186 -35.30 92.49 4.35
C MET A 186 -35.51 91.13 3.67
N PRO A 187 -36.16 91.09 2.50
CA PRO A 187 -36.32 89.85 1.73
C PRO A 187 -34.95 89.34 1.30
N GLY A 188 -34.67 88.08 1.60
CA GLY A 188 -33.42 87.42 1.23
C GLY A 188 -33.16 87.48 -0.28
N PRO A 189 -31.88 87.46 -0.70
CA PRO A 189 -31.48 87.56 -2.09
C PRO A 189 -32.15 86.46 -2.91
N GLY A 190 -32.89 86.87 -3.94
CA GLY A 190 -33.59 85.97 -4.84
C GLY A 190 -32.64 84.92 -5.42
N LEU A 191 -33.14 83.70 -5.61
CA LEU A 191 -32.42 82.65 -6.31
C LEU A 191 -32.20 83.11 -7.76
N HIS A 192 -31.01 83.63 -8.04
CA HIS A 192 -30.54 83.88 -9.39
C HIS A 192 -29.91 82.59 -9.91
N CYS A 193 -30.15 82.22 -11.17
CA CYS A 193 -29.33 81.18 -11.79
C CYS A 193 -27.87 81.66 -11.85
N VAL A 194 -26.92 80.72 -11.91
CA VAL A 194 -25.47 81.02 -11.86
C VAL A 194 -25.08 82.10 -12.88
N ARG A 195 -25.74 82.09 -14.03
CA ARG A 195 -25.48 83.01 -15.13
C ARG A 195 -26.05 84.42 -14.91
N CYS A 196 -27.31 84.53 -14.46
CA CYS A 196 -27.89 85.83 -14.10
C CYS A 196 -27.25 86.45 -12.85
N ALA A 197 -26.71 85.62 -11.96
CA ALA A 197 -25.89 86.08 -10.84
C ALA A 197 -24.59 86.73 -11.34
N ARG A 198 -23.92 86.14 -12.35
CA ARG A 198 -22.71 86.72 -12.96
C ARG A 198 -22.96 88.01 -13.72
N THR A 199 -24.12 88.16 -14.38
CA THR A 199 -24.44 89.36 -15.18
C THR A 199 -25.24 90.42 -14.42
N GLY A 200 -25.58 90.19 -13.15
CA GLY A 200 -26.38 91.12 -12.35
C GLY A 200 -27.84 91.28 -12.81
N ALA A 201 -28.32 90.42 -13.71
CA ALA A 201 -29.66 90.50 -14.26
C ALA A 201 -30.71 89.92 -13.28
N LYS A 202 -31.84 90.61 -13.11
CA LYS A 202 -32.97 90.09 -12.31
C LYS A 202 -33.58 88.88 -13.01
N CYS A 203 -33.39 87.71 -12.41
CA CYS A 203 -33.95 86.44 -12.84
C CYS A 203 -35.25 86.21 -12.08
N LYS A 204 -36.41 86.29 -12.76
CA LYS A 204 -37.69 85.86 -12.18
C LYS A 204 -37.90 84.39 -12.55
N TRP A 205 -37.95 83.53 -11.54
CA TRP A 205 -38.37 82.15 -11.71
C TRP A 205 -39.90 82.13 -11.76
N ASP A 206 -40.46 81.43 -12.74
CA ASP A 206 -41.89 81.27 -12.90
C ASP A 206 -42.32 79.98 -12.19
N LEU A 207 -43.02 80.13 -11.05
CA LEU A 207 -43.41 79.01 -10.18
C LEU A 207 -44.49 78.13 -10.81
N GLU A 208 -45.22 78.61 -11.82
CA GLU A 208 -46.29 77.84 -12.49
C GLU A 208 -45.74 76.85 -13.53
N ASN A 209 -44.53 77.05 -14.05
CA ASN A 209 -43.98 76.21 -15.12
C ASN A 209 -42.98 75.18 -14.61
N LYS A 210 -43.49 74.13 -13.95
CA LYS A 210 -42.67 73.03 -13.36
C LYS A 210 -41.85 72.21 -14.37
N ARG A 211 -42.04 72.41 -15.68
CA ARG A 211 -41.36 71.61 -16.72
C ARG A 211 -40.21 72.35 -17.43
N GLN A 212 -39.97 73.62 -17.11
CA GLN A 212 -38.91 74.41 -17.76
C GLN A 212 -37.94 74.98 -16.73
N HIS A 213 -36.75 74.39 -16.64
CA HIS A 213 -35.65 74.84 -15.77
C HIS A 213 -34.91 76.08 -16.30
N ALA A 214 -35.54 76.92 -17.13
CA ALA A 214 -34.91 78.11 -17.70
C ALA A 214 -35.57 79.39 -17.18
N CYS A 215 -34.78 80.37 -16.77
CA CYS A 215 -35.32 81.71 -16.51
C CYS A 215 -35.74 82.37 -17.84
N MET A 216 -36.67 83.32 -17.80
CA MET A 216 -37.19 83.97 -19.01
C MET A 216 -36.10 84.60 -19.91
N GLN A 217 -34.99 85.05 -19.32
CA GLN A 217 -33.84 85.56 -20.08
C GLN A 217 -33.08 84.43 -20.78
N CYS A 218 -32.71 83.35 -20.08
CA CYS A 218 -32.04 82.20 -20.69
C CYS A 218 -32.92 81.51 -21.75
N ALA A 219 -34.25 81.46 -21.53
CA ALA A 219 -35.21 80.92 -22.48
C ALA A 219 -35.23 81.74 -23.79
N ARG A 220 -35.17 83.07 -23.72
CA ARG A 220 -35.10 83.95 -24.91
C ARG A 220 -33.82 83.74 -25.71
N HIS A 221 -32.71 83.47 -25.04
CA HIS A 221 -31.42 83.24 -25.71
C HIS A 221 -31.20 81.77 -26.12
N LYS A 222 -32.18 80.87 -25.89
CA LYS A 222 -32.07 79.41 -26.12
C LYS A 222 -30.85 78.78 -25.43
N GLU A 223 -30.41 79.37 -24.33
CA GLU A 223 -29.27 78.87 -23.57
C GLU A 223 -29.73 78.04 -22.38
N LYS A 224 -28.98 76.97 -22.06
CA LYS A 224 -29.27 76.13 -20.89
C LYS A 224 -29.00 76.93 -19.61
N CYS A 225 -29.95 76.89 -18.68
CA CYS A 225 -29.85 77.58 -17.40
C CYS A 225 -29.40 76.58 -16.34
N GLU A 226 -28.17 76.73 -15.85
CA GLU A 226 -27.65 75.94 -14.73
C GLU A 226 -28.09 76.58 -13.42
N TRP A 227 -28.94 75.86 -12.70
CA TRP A 227 -29.28 76.18 -11.32
C TRP A 227 -28.34 75.39 -10.41
N PRO A 228 -27.79 76.00 -9.35
CA PRO A 228 -27.05 75.24 -8.37
C PRO A 228 -28.01 74.24 -7.74
N GLU A 229 -27.80 72.95 -8.01
CA GLU A 229 -28.55 71.87 -7.36
C GLU A 229 -28.40 72.05 -5.86
N VAL A 230 -29.51 72.41 -5.20
CA VAL A 230 -29.59 72.43 -3.75
C VAL A 230 -29.38 70.99 -3.31
N VAL A 231 -28.16 70.69 -2.84
CA VAL A 231 -27.75 69.40 -2.29
C VAL A 231 -28.63 69.08 -1.10
N GLY A 232 -29.74 68.40 -1.37
CA GLY A 232 -30.73 67.93 -0.42
C GLY A 232 -30.94 66.44 -0.60
N SER A 233 -30.22 65.67 0.22
CA SER A 233 -30.48 64.33 0.71
C SER A 233 -31.63 63.52 0.05
N VAL A 234 -31.31 62.60 -0.84
CA VAL A 234 -32.20 61.45 -1.15
C VAL A 234 -31.37 60.16 -1.19
N SER A 235 -31.58 59.33 -0.16
CA SER A 235 -31.11 57.95 -0.08
C SER A 235 -31.74 57.11 -1.18
N ARG A 236 -30.91 56.45 -1.99
CA ARG A 236 -31.35 55.54 -3.06
C ARG A 236 -30.95 54.11 -2.68
N SER A 237 -31.92 53.34 -2.15
CA SER A 237 -31.83 51.89 -1.99
C SER A 237 -32.18 51.21 -3.32
N GLY A 238 -31.30 50.33 -3.80
CA GLY A 238 -31.54 49.49 -4.97
C GLY A 238 -31.44 48.01 -4.59
N SER A 239 -32.57 47.31 -4.60
CA SER A 239 -32.64 45.84 -4.57
C SER A 239 -32.82 45.34 -6.01
N GLY A 240 -31.82 44.64 -6.53
CA GLY A 240 -31.88 43.99 -7.84
C GLY A 240 -32.20 42.51 -7.68
N ASP A 241 -33.44 42.13 -7.99
CA ASP A 241 -33.86 40.76 -8.30
C ASP A 241 -33.32 40.36 -9.68
N MET A 242 -32.61 39.23 -9.76
CA MET A 242 -32.25 38.59 -11.04
C MET A 242 -32.99 37.27 -11.18
N LYS A 243 -34.01 37.30 -12.02
CA LYS A 243 -34.87 36.21 -12.44
C LYS A 243 -34.35 35.68 -13.79
N GLY A 244 -33.57 34.60 -13.75
CA GLY A 244 -33.10 33.88 -14.94
C GLY A 244 -33.98 32.65 -15.22
N LYS A 245 -34.57 32.62 -16.42
CA LYS A 245 -35.52 31.61 -16.91
C LYS A 245 -35.00 31.12 -18.27
N GLY A 246 -34.74 29.83 -18.45
CA GLY A 246 -34.46 29.21 -19.75
C GLY A 246 -34.66 27.70 -19.67
N LYS A 247 -35.76 27.11 -20.17
CA LYS A 247 -36.13 26.71 -21.55
C LYS A 247 -35.54 25.36 -21.98
N ALA A 248 -36.45 24.39 -22.14
CA ALA A 248 -36.24 23.01 -22.60
C ALA A 248 -35.96 22.89 -24.10
N VAL A 249 -35.23 21.84 -24.49
CA VAL A 249 -35.30 21.19 -25.81
C VAL A 249 -35.17 19.68 -25.63
N ALA A 250 -36.11 18.94 -26.22
CA ALA A 250 -36.17 17.49 -26.26
C ALA A 250 -35.40 16.92 -27.47
N THR A 251 -34.65 15.83 -27.29
CA THR A 251 -34.55 14.78 -28.32
C THR A 251 -34.23 13.40 -27.71
N SER A 252 -35.01 12.40 -28.11
CA SER A 252 -34.87 10.96 -27.83
C SER A 252 -33.67 10.36 -28.58
N PRO A 253 -33.05 9.27 -28.09
CA PRO A 253 -33.36 7.96 -28.67
C PRO A 253 -33.38 6.78 -27.68
N ARG A 254 -34.26 5.82 -27.99
CA ARG A 254 -34.27 4.45 -27.47
C ARG A 254 -33.00 3.68 -27.87
N ALA A 255 -32.45 2.86 -26.97
CA ALA A 255 -31.83 1.57 -27.31
C ALA A 255 -31.59 0.70 -26.06
N ASP A 256 -32.13 -0.51 -26.11
CA ASP A 256 -32.06 -1.58 -25.12
C ASP A 256 -30.61 -1.98 -24.74
N LYS A 257 -30.26 -1.94 -23.44
CA LYS A 257 -29.01 -2.54 -22.92
C LYS A 257 -29.26 -3.91 -22.28
N LYS A 258 -29.07 -4.91 -23.14
CA LYS A 258 -28.76 -6.33 -22.94
C LYS A 258 -28.06 -6.65 -21.60
N LYS A 259 -28.70 -7.48 -20.76
CA LYS A 259 -28.08 -8.16 -19.61
C LYS A 259 -26.96 -9.10 -20.11
N LYS A 260 -25.69 -8.74 -19.86
CA LYS A 260 -24.54 -9.64 -20.06
C LYS A 260 -24.56 -10.70 -18.96
N ARG A 261 -24.86 -11.95 -19.34
CA ARG A 261 -24.60 -13.14 -18.52
C ARG A 261 -23.09 -13.25 -18.28
N ILE A 262 -22.68 -13.15 -17.02
CA ILE A 262 -21.34 -13.51 -16.57
C ILE A 262 -21.14 -15.00 -16.85
N LYS A 263 -20.27 -15.30 -17.80
CA LYS A 263 -19.86 -16.64 -18.19
C LYS A 263 -18.92 -17.15 -17.09
N LYS A 264 -19.44 -17.98 -16.18
CA LYS A 264 -18.64 -18.73 -15.20
C LYS A 264 -17.60 -19.54 -15.98
N SER A 265 -16.34 -19.12 -15.94
CA SER A 265 -15.22 -19.95 -16.37
C SER A 265 -15.12 -21.09 -15.38
N ALA A 266 -15.52 -22.28 -15.82
CA ALA A 266 -15.28 -23.52 -15.10
C ALA A 266 -13.75 -23.68 -14.95
N THR A 267 -13.27 -23.50 -13.72
CA THR A 267 -11.93 -23.91 -13.32
C THR A 267 -11.81 -25.39 -13.63
N LYS A 268 -11.00 -25.73 -14.64
CA LYS A 268 -10.61 -27.10 -14.92
C LYS A 268 -9.86 -27.59 -13.70
N VAL A 269 -10.56 -28.35 -12.85
CA VAL A 269 -9.94 -29.25 -11.88
C VAL A 269 -9.13 -30.23 -12.72
N VAL A 270 -7.81 -30.05 -12.73
CA VAL A 270 -6.87 -30.99 -13.35
C VAL A 270 -6.90 -32.22 -12.45
N GLU A 271 -7.78 -33.15 -12.80
CA GLU A 271 -7.85 -34.46 -12.19
C GLU A 271 -6.60 -35.25 -12.66
N ILE A 272 -5.55 -35.21 -11.83
CA ILE A 272 -4.35 -36.02 -12.04
C ILE A 272 -4.71 -37.47 -11.67
N ILE A 273 -5.41 -38.16 -12.56
CA ILE A 273 -5.57 -39.61 -12.51
C ILE A 273 -4.26 -40.22 -13.04
N ALA A 274 -3.24 -40.26 -12.19
CA ALA A 274 -2.03 -41.02 -12.46
C ALA A 274 -2.39 -42.53 -12.40
N LYS A 275 -2.58 -43.13 -13.58
CA LYS A 275 -2.75 -44.57 -13.76
C LYS A 275 -1.50 -45.29 -13.23
N PRO A 276 -1.58 -46.11 -12.17
CA PRO A 276 -0.44 -46.90 -11.73
C PRO A 276 -0.17 -47.99 -12.78
N SER A 277 1.02 -47.99 -13.36
CA SER A 277 1.44 -49.01 -14.33
C SER A 277 2.00 -50.21 -13.56
N ASP A 278 1.35 -51.37 -13.70
CA ASP A 278 1.58 -52.62 -12.95
C ASP A 278 2.90 -53.37 -13.26
N ALA A 279 3.96 -52.68 -13.67
CA ALA A 279 5.21 -53.31 -14.06
C ALA A 279 6.38 -52.75 -13.25
N SER A 280 6.64 -53.33 -12.07
CA SER A 280 8.00 -53.55 -11.50
C SER A 280 7.95 -53.61 -9.97
N ARG A 281 7.76 -54.81 -9.45
CA ARG A 281 8.04 -55.18 -8.05
C ARG A 281 9.53 -54.91 -7.79
N SER A 282 9.88 -54.04 -6.81
CA SER A 282 11.19 -53.97 -6.11
C SER A 282 11.99 -52.64 -6.13
N ARG A 283 11.47 -51.49 -6.56
CA ARG A 283 12.15 -50.18 -6.34
C ARG A 283 11.20 -49.00 -6.02
N SER A 284 9.95 -49.25 -5.65
CA SER A 284 8.91 -48.22 -5.55
C SER A 284 8.83 -47.47 -4.21
N SER A 285 9.56 -47.86 -3.16
CA SER A 285 9.48 -47.17 -1.86
C SER A 285 10.00 -45.73 -1.92
N HIS A 286 11.09 -45.49 -2.66
CA HIS A 286 11.67 -44.16 -2.77
C HIS A 286 10.83 -43.21 -3.65
N ALA A 287 10.24 -43.74 -4.72
CA ALA A 287 9.33 -42.96 -5.58
C ALA A 287 8.03 -42.62 -4.84
N LEU A 288 7.54 -43.53 -3.98
CA LEU A 288 6.38 -43.28 -3.14
C LEU A 288 6.66 -42.18 -2.10
N LEU A 289 7.82 -42.21 -1.44
CA LEU A 289 8.22 -41.17 -0.49
C LEU A 289 8.34 -39.80 -1.16
N GLN A 290 9.00 -39.70 -2.32
CA GLN A 290 9.06 -38.45 -3.08
C GLN A 290 7.68 -37.95 -3.52
N CYS A 291 6.77 -38.86 -3.90
CA CYS A 291 5.40 -38.50 -4.22
C CYS A 291 4.64 -37.96 -3.00
N MET A 292 4.89 -38.51 -1.81
CA MET A 292 4.30 -38.01 -0.58
C MET A 292 4.86 -36.65 -0.16
N ASP A 293 6.17 -36.44 -0.27
CA ASP A 293 6.81 -35.15 0.03
C ASP A 293 6.26 -34.04 -0.87
N HIS A 294 6.10 -34.30 -2.17
CA HIS A 294 5.48 -33.35 -3.09
C HIS A 294 4.00 -33.09 -2.76
N LEU A 295 3.27 -34.09 -2.28
CA LEU A 295 1.87 -33.93 -1.90
C LEU A 295 1.71 -33.12 -0.60
N ILE A 296 2.60 -33.33 0.38
CA ILE A 296 2.66 -32.54 1.61
C ILE A 296 2.94 -31.07 1.26
N LEU A 297 3.95 -30.81 0.43
CA LEU A 297 4.30 -29.44 0.01
C LEU A 297 3.17 -28.76 -0.76
N ALA A 298 2.44 -29.50 -1.60
CA ALA A 298 1.28 -28.97 -2.31
C ALA A 298 0.10 -28.64 -1.36
N VAL A 299 -0.14 -29.46 -0.34
CA VAL A 299 -1.17 -29.22 0.68
C VAL A 299 -0.81 -28.01 1.54
N GLU A 300 0.45 -27.89 1.98
CA GLU A 300 0.94 -26.74 2.74
C GLU A 300 0.74 -25.44 1.96
N ASN A 301 1.18 -25.39 0.69
CA ASN A 301 0.99 -24.25 -0.20
C ASN A 301 -0.50 -23.90 -0.39
N LEU A 302 -1.38 -24.90 -0.50
CA LEU A 302 -2.82 -24.69 -0.64
C LEU A 302 -3.44 -24.11 0.65
N THR A 303 -3.02 -24.61 1.82
CA THR A 303 -3.51 -24.11 3.11
C THR A 303 -3.03 -22.69 3.38
N GLU A 304 -1.80 -22.36 3.00
CA GLU A 304 -1.26 -21.01 3.10
C GLU A 304 -2.01 -20.05 2.16
N ALA A 305 -2.27 -20.45 0.91
CA ALA A 305 -3.08 -19.66 -0.01
C ALA A 305 -4.52 -19.44 0.50
N GLN A 306 -5.14 -20.47 1.10
CA GLN A 306 -6.45 -20.33 1.74
C GLN A 306 -6.41 -19.37 2.93
N TRP A 307 -5.36 -19.40 3.73
CA TRP A 307 -5.17 -18.49 4.86
C TRP A 307 -5.02 -17.04 4.39
N TYR A 308 -4.21 -16.78 3.36
CA TYR A 308 -4.11 -15.45 2.75
C TYR A 308 -5.44 -14.97 2.19
N MET A 309 -6.19 -15.84 1.50
CA MET A 309 -7.51 -15.50 0.98
C MET A 309 -8.51 -15.19 2.11
N ALA A 310 -8.54 -16.00 3.17
CA ALA A 310 -9.41 -15.77 4.33
C ALA A 310 -9.02 -14.49 5.08
N SER A 311 -7.73 -14.20 5.22
CA SER A 311 -7.22 -12.99 5.85
C SER A 311 -7.54 -11.74 5.02
N ALA A 312 -7.37 -11.81 3.69
CA ALA A 312 -7.78 -10.75 2.77
C ALA A 312 -9.31 -10.54 2.81
N CYS A 313 -10.11 -11.60 2.86
CA CYS A 313 -11.56 -11.52 3.04
C CYS A 313 -11.93 -10.89 4.39
N ALA A 314 -11.27 -11.26 5.49
CA ALA A 314 -11.51 -10.68 6.81
C ALA A 314 -11.13 -9.20 6.88
N ALA A 315 -9.97 -8.83 6.31
CA ALA A 315 -9.54 -7.43 6.18
C ALA A 315 -10.52 -6.62 5.32
N SER A 316 -10.97 -7.17 4.19
CA SER A 316 -11.98 -6.52 3.35
C SER A 316 -13.34 -6.39 4.04
N GLY A 317 -13.74 -7.40 4.83
CA GLY A 317 -14.96 -7.35 5.65
C GLY A 317 -14.88 -6.32 6.78
N MET A 318 -13.70 -6.13 7.38
CA MET A 318 -13.45 -5.05 8.33
C MET A 318 -13.49 -3.66 7.65
N VAL A 319 -12.93 -3.53 6.45
CA VAL A 319 -12.99 -2.27 5.67
C VAL A 319 -14.42 -1.95 5.24
N VAL A 320 -15.19 -2.94 4.78
CA VAL A 320 -16.61 -2.74 4.44
C VAL A 320 -17.45 -2.49 5.69
N GLY A 321 -17.17 -3.19 6.79
CA GLY A 321 -17.85 -2.97 8.07
C GLY A 321 -17.61 -1.58 8.64
N THR A 322 -16.36 -1.10 8.61
CA THR A 322 -16.01 0.27 9.03
C THR A 322 -16.61 1.34 8.13
N LEU A 323 -16.63 1.13 6.80
CA LEU A 323 -17.33 2.03 5.87
C LEU A 323 -18.84 2.06 6.10
N VAL A 324 -19.48 0.93 6.39
CA VAL A 324 -20.92 0.88 6.70
C VAL A 324 -21.22 1.55 8.05
N ASP A 325 -20.35 1.40 9.03
CA ASP A 325 -20.53 2.03 10.35
C ASP A 325 -20.26 3.54 10.31
N GLU A 326 -19.27 4.01 9.54
CA GLU A 326 -19.05 5.44 9.26
C GLU A 326 -20.24 6.06 8.51
N CYS A 327 -20.80 5.35 7.52
CA CYS A 327 -22.04 5.78 6.84
C CYS A 327 -23.25 5.87 7.79
N ASN A 328 -23.33 5.01 8.80
CA ASN A 328 -24.38 5.08 9.83
C ASN A 328 -24.12 6.19 10.86
N PHE A 329 -22.86 6.44 11.24
CA PHE A 329 -22.49 7.48 12.21
C PHE A 329 -22.64 8.90 11.66
N LEU A 330 -22.50 9.08 10.34
CA LEU A 330 -22.73 10.36 9.66
C LEU A 330 -24.22 10.76 9.59
N GLY A 331 -25.13 10.01 10.22
CA GLY A 331 -26.47 10.49 10.48
C GLY A 331 -27.27 10.77 9.21
N PHE A 332 -27.21 9.86 8.23
CA PHE A 332 -28.15 9.86 7.11
C PHE A 332 -29.55 9.46 7.62
N LYS A 333 -30.17 10.41 8.32
CA LYS A 333 -31.52 10.31 8.85
C LYS A 333 -32.47 10.45 7.68
N GLY A 334 -32.73 9.32 7.00
CA GLY A 334 -33.85 9.08 6.10
C GLY A 334 -34.33 10.30 5.31
N VAL A 335 -33.61 10.65 4.24
CA VAL A 335 -34.25 11.34 3.13
C VAL A 335 -35.07 10.28 2.41
N GLY A 336 -36.40 10.41 2.48
CA GLY A 336 -37.32 9.57 1.72
C GLY A 336 -37.04 9.66 0.21
N PRO A 337 -37.62 8.74 -0.58
CA PRO A 337 -37.40 8.69 -2.03
C PRO A 337 -37.95 9.98 -2.65
N GLY A 338 -37.09 10.96 -2.82
CA GLY A 338 -37.43 12.33 -3.18
C GLY A 338 -36.40 12.83 -4.16
N GLU A 339 -36.78 12.69 -5.43
CA GLU A 339 -36.31 13.39 -6.62
C GLU A 339 -34.79 13.38 -6.88
N GLU A 340 -34.46 12.58 -7.90
CA GLU A 340 -33.19 12.41 -8.58
C GLU A 340 -32.63 13.78 -9.03
N ASP A 341 -31.74 14.35 -8.21
CA ASP A 341 -30.86 15.44 -8.63
C ASP A 341 -29.57 14.87 -9.22
N GLU A 342 -29.43 15.11 -10.53
CA GLU A 342 -28.21 15.19 -11.35
C GLU A 342 -27.04 14.28 -10.93
N GLU A 343 -27.01 13.09 -11.52
CA GLU A 343 -25.82 12.23 -11.54
C GLU A 343 -24.65 12.98 -12.20
N GLU A 344 -23.69 13.40 -11.38
CA GLU A 344 -22.37 13.82 -11.81
C GLU A 344 -21.68 12.60 -12.44
N GLU A 345 -21.71 12.51 -13.78
CA GLU A 345 -20.97 11.53 -14.57
C GLU A 345 -19.47 11.69 -14.28
N MET A 346 -18.97 11.01 -13.24
CA MET A 346 -17.54 10.76 -13.13
C MET A 346 -17.14 9.84 -14.28
N ASP A 347 -16.24 10.33 -15.13
CA ASP A 347 -15.60 9.61 -16.24
C ASP A 347 -14.93 8.32 -15.75
N THR A 348 -15.71 7.23 -15.69
CA THR A 348 -15.24 5.88 -15.36
C THR A 348 -14.16 5.38 -16.35
N GLU A 349 -14.05 5.99 -17.53
CA GLU A 349 -12.96 5.72 -18.49
C GLU A 349 -11.58 6.12 -17.94
N ALA A 350 -11.47 7.17 -17.13
CA ALA A 350 -10.19 7.60 -16.55
C ALA A 350 -9.68 6.58 -15.51
N VAL A 351 -10.59 6.03 -14.70
CA VAL A 351 -10.26 5.01 -13.70
C VAL A 351 -9.89 3.68 -14.35
N GLU A 352 -10.57 3.28 -15.43
CA GLU A 352 -10.19 2.08 -16.17
C GLU A 352 -8.82 2.21 -16.86
N GLN A 353 -8.44 3.42 -17.29
CA GLN A 353 -7.15 3.69 -17.90
C GLN A 353 -6.00 3.62 -16.88
N GLU A 354 -6.14 4.21 -15.68
CA GLU A 354 -5.13 4.09 -14.62
C GLU A 354 -4.93 2.64 -14.16
N VAL A 355 -6.02 1.86 -14.05
CA VAL A 355 -5.94 0.44 -13.68
C VAL A 355 -5.25 -0.40 -14.77
N ALA A 356 -5.41 -0.04 -16.05
CA ALA A 356 -4.72 -0.69 -17.15
C ALA A 356 -3.21 -0.37 -17.17
N GLU A 357 -2.83 0.85 -16.78
CA GLU A 357 -1.43 1.29 -16.70
C GLU A 357 -0.69 0.62 -15.53
N LEU A 358 -1.30 0.57 -14.35
CA LEU A 358 -0.79 -0.16 -13.17
C LEU A 358 -0.61 -1.67 -13.44
N ARG A 359 -1.52 -2.29 -14.22
CA ARG A 359 -1.36 -3.69 -14.62
C ARG A 359 -0.19 -3.93 -15.56
N LYS A 360 0.19 -2.95 -16.38
CA LYS A 360 1.38 -3.03 -17.23
C LYS A 360 2.66 -2.93 -16.40
N GLU A 361 2.70 -2.02 -15.44
CA GLU A 361 3.87 -1.81 -14.59
C GLU A 361 4.17 -3.04 -13.70
N ILE A 362 3.13 -3.73 -13.20
CA ILE A 362 3.30 -4.93 -12.37
C ILE A 362 3.73 -6.16 -13.20
N LEU A 363 3.36 -6.22 -14.49
CA LEU A 363 3.64 -7.37 -15.36
C LEU A 363 4.92 -7.23 -16.18
N GLU A 364 5.57 -6.06 -16.20
CA GLU A 364 6.92 -5.94 -16.75
C GLU A 364 7.95 -6.36 -15.68
N PRO A 365 8.62 -7.52 -15.85
CA PRO A 365 9.69 -7.90 -14.95
C PRO A 365 10.81 -6.87 -15.07
N ARG A 366 11.18 -6.27 -13.93
CA ARG A 366 12.37 -5.42 -13.84
C ARG A 366 13.56 -6.19 -14.44
N PRO A 367 14.35 -5.56 -15.33
CA PRO A 367 15.56 -6.18 -15.84
C PRO A 367 16.44 -6.56 -14.65
N SER A 368 16.82 -7.82 -14.57
CA SER A 368 17.73 -8.33 -13.54
C SER A 368 19.13 -7.74 -13.79
N ASP A 369 19.66 -7.00 -12.82
CA ASP A 369 21.00 -6.41 -12.81
C ASP A 369 22.12 -7.47 -12.67
N ASP A 370 22.06 -8.58 -13.42
CA ASP A 370 23.01 -9.70 -13.37
C ASP A 370 23.98 -9.74 -14.57
N GLU A 371 24.18 -8.63 -15.27
CA GLU A 371 25.30 -8.44 -16.21
C GLU A 371 26.10 -7.17 -15.87
N MET A 372 26.99 -7.26 -14.87
CA MET A 372 28.16 -6.39 -14.71
C MET A 372 29.30 -7.16 -14.04
#